data_AF-A0ABD3DLL1-F1
#
_entry.id   AF-A0ABD3DLL1-F1
#
_cell.length_a   1.000
_cell.length_b   1.000
_cell.length_c   1.000
_cell.angle_alpha   90.00
_cell.angle_beta   90.00
_cell.angle_gamma   90.00
#
_symmetry.space_group_name_H-M   'P 1'
#
loop_
_entity.id
_entity.type
_entity.pdbx_description
1 polymer ?
#
loop_
_entity_poly.entity_id
_entity_poly.type
_entity_poly.pdbx_seq_one_letter_code
_entity_poly.pdbx_strand_id
1 'polypeptide(L)' 'MVGLLNVEGFYDTLLSFLDKAVDEGFISPIARRIFVSAPTAKQLVRELEEHIPKYDDFTSNLKWEEVERINYMPESDVPT' A
#
# COMPACT_ATOMS: atom_id res chain seq x y z
N MET A 1 0.36 0.37 -7.62
CA MET A 1 1.44 0.93 -6.78
C MET A 1 0.80 1.85 -5.76
N VAL A 2 1.28 1.80 -4.51
CA VAL A 2 0.68 2.46 -3.35
C VAL A 2 1.72 3.40 -2.74
N GLY A 3 1.37 4.68 -2.59
CA GLY A 3 2.22 5.69 -1.98
C GLY A 3 1.91 5.91 -0.51
N LEU A 4 2.94 5.97 0.34
CA LEU A 4 2.86 6.27 1.77
C LEU A 4 3.58 7.58 2.07
N LEU A 5 2.83 8.59 2.51
CA LEU A 5 3.40 9.85 2.99
C LEU A 5 3.88 9.65 4.43
N ASN A 6 5.17 9.35 4.59
CA ASN A 6 5.78 8.97 5.86
C ASN A 6 6.31 10.17 6.63
N VAL A 7 5.40 11.01 7.13
CA VAL A 7 5.76 12.20 7.94
C VAL A 7 6.30 11.74 9.28
N GLU A 8 7.52 12.19 9.62
CA GLU A 8 8.16 11.91 10.92
C GLU A 8 8.19 10.42 11.31
N GLY A 9 8.28 9.53 10.32
CA GLY A 9 8.38 8.08 10.56
C GLY A 9 7.06 7.42 10.99
N PHE A 10 5.91 8.07 10.79
CA PHE A 10 4.59 7.52 11.14
C PHE A 10 4.35 6.09 10.63
N TYR A 11 4.86 5.75 9.45
CA TYR A 11 4.74 4.42 8.82
C TYR A 11 5.96 3.52 9.03
N ASP A 12 6.99 3.91 9.77
CA ASP A 12 8.23 3.13 9.94
C ASP A 12 7.96 1.74 10.54
N THR A 13 7.06 1.68 11.52
CA THR A 13 6.66 0.40 12.15
C THR A 13 5.96 -0.52 11.14
N LEU A 14 5.10 0.04 10.28
CA LEU A 14 4.42 -0.73 9.23
C LEU A 14 5.42 -1.24 8.20
N LEU A 15 6.33 -0.37 7.73
CA LEU A 15 7.35 -0.73 6.74
C LEU A 15 8.26 -1.83 7.30
N SER A 16 8.70 -1.70 8.56
CA SER A 16 9.52 -2.70 9.25
C SER A 16 8.80 -4.04 9.41
N PHE A 17 7.49 -4.02 9.70
CA PHE A 17 6.67 -5.22 9.76
C PHE A 17 6.61 -5.92 8.40
N LEU A 18 6.41 -5.17 7.32
CA LEU A 18 6.39 -5.72 5.96
C LEU A 18 7.76 -6.27 5.57
N ASP A 19 8.85 -5.60 5.93
CA ASP A 19 10.22 -6.09 5.68
C ASP A 19 10.46 -7.42 6.41
N LYS A 20 10.04 -7.53 7.67
CA LYS A 20 10.10 -8.80 8.41
C LYS A 20 9.27 -9.91 7.75
N ALA A 21 8.08 -9.60 7.25
CA ALA A 21 7.24 -10.58 6.54
C ALA A 21 7.87 -11.04 5.21
N VAL A 22 8.72 -10.19 4.58
CA VAL A 22 9.56 -10.60 3.45
C VAL A 22 10.67 -11.54 3.91
N ASP A 23 11.36 -11.21 4.99
CA ASP A 23 12.45 -12.03 5.54
C ASP A 23 11.97 -13.43 5.96
N GLU A 24 10.75 -13.52 6.50
CA GLU A 24 10.11 -14.78 6.89
C GLU A 24 9.48 -15.53 5.69
N GLY A 25 9.50 -14.94 4.48
CA GLY A 25 9.00 -15.56 3.26
C GLY A 25 7.48 -15.52 3.08
N PHE A 26 6.75 -14.79 3.94
CA PHE A 26 5.31 -14.59 3.79
C PHE A 26 4.96 -13.65 2.64
N ILE A 27 5.84 -12.68 2.34
CA ILE A 27 5.67 -11.71 1.25
C ILE A 27 6.83 -11.87 0.26
N SER A 28 6.54 -11.93 -1.04
CA SER A 28 7.60 -11.94 -2.04
C SER A 28 8.35 -10.59 -2.04
N PRO A 29 9.69 -10.58 -2.26
CA PRO A 29 10.44 -9.33 -2.37
C PRO A 29 9.91 -8.38 -3.46
N ILE A 30 9.24 -8.91 -4.47
CA ILE A 30 8.61 -8.15 -5.55
C ILE A 30 7.31 -7.49 -5.06
N ALA A 31 6.45 -8.22 -4.35
CA ALA A 31 5.22 -7.67 -3.77
C ALA A 31 5.51 -6.52 -2.78
N ARG A 32 6.61 -6.58 -2.03
CA ARG A 32 7.04 -5.50 -1.14
C ARG A 32 7.28 -4.17 -1.84
N ARG A 33 7.69 -4.20 -3.12
CA ARG A 33 7.97 -3.00 -3.94
C ARG A 33 6.70 -2.28 -4.39
N ILE A 34 5.51 -2.83 -4.14
CA ILE A 34 4.24 -2.14 -4.41
C ILE A 34 4.14 -0.86 -3.56
N PHE A 35 4.73 -0.83 -2.37
CA PHE A 35 4.76 0.33 -1.50
C PHE A 35 5.96 1.22 -1.77
N VAL A 36 5.69 2.49 -2.03
CA VAL A 36 6.65 3.58 -2.13
C VAL A 36 6.41 4.52 -0.95
N SER A 37 7.45 4.93 -0.23
CA SER A 37 7.30 5.82 0.92
C SER A 37 8.27 6.99 0.84
N ALA A 38 7.77 8.20 1.10
CA ALA A 38 8.60 9.39 1.16
C ALA A 38 8.10 10.34 2.25
N PRO A 39 8.98 11.17 2.85
CA PRO A 39 8.62 12.04 3.97
C PRO A 39 7.86 13.31 3.55
N THR A 40 7.81 13.62 2.25
CA THR A 40 7.09 14.79 1.73
C THR A 40 6.24 14.44 0.51
N ALA A 41 5.12 15.14 0.34
CA ALA A 41 4.21 14.89 -0.78
C ALA A 41 4.91 15.07 -2.14
N LYS A 42 5.77 16.10 -2.27
CA LYS A 42 6.53 16.36 -3.49
C LYS A 42 7.47 15.21 -3.85
N GLN A 43 8.17 14.65 -2.87
CA GLN A 43 9.05 13.49 -3.11
C GLN A 43 8.22 12.24 -3.44
N LEU A 44 7.12 12.02 -2.73
CA LEU A 44 6.25 10.87 -2.98
C LEU A 44 5.70 10.86 -4.42
N VAL A 45 5.20 12.01 -4.89
CA VAL A 45 4.70 12.14 -6.27
C VAL A 45 5.82 11.84 -7.27
N ARG A 46 7.01 12.39 -7.08
CA ARG A 46 8.15 12.15 -7.97
C ARG A 46 8.55 10.67 -8.00
N GLU A 47 8.62 10.02 -6.85
CA GLU A 47 8.97 8.59 -6.79
C GLU A 47 7.90 7.72 -7.45
N LEU A 48 6.62 8.08 -7.35
CA LEU A 48 5.53 7.39 -8.05
C LEU A 48 5.60 7.59 -9.57
N GLU A 49 5.95 8.78 -10.05
CA GLU A 49 6.13 9.07 -11.48
C GLU A 49 7.33 8.31 -12.07
N GLU A 50 8.43 8.20 -11.31
CA GLU A 50 9.63 7.48 -11.72
C GLU A 50 9.52 5.95 -11.49
N HIS A 51 8.47 5.48 -10.83
CA HIS A 51 8.32 4.07 -10.46
C HIS A 51 8.06 3.18 -11.69
N ILE A 52 8.99 2.26 -11.96
CA ILE A 52 8.82 1.21 -12.96
C ILE A 52 8.33 -0.05 -12.26
N PRO A 53 7.05 -0.45 -12.44
CA PRO A 53 6.52 -1.64 -11.79
C PRO A 53 7.24 -2.88 -12.33
N LYS A 54 7.77 -3.68 -11.41
CA LYS A 54 8.30 -5.01 -11.72
C LYS A 54 7.20 -6.02 -11.43
N TYR A 55 6.65 -6.60 -12.49
CA TYR A 55 5.65 -7.65 -12.39
C TYR A 55 6.36 -9.00 -12.31
N ASP A 56 5.96 -9.84 -11.35
CA ASP A 56 6.14 -11.29 -11.44
C ASP A 56 4.87 -11.96 -12.02
N ASP A 57 4.98 -13.23 -12.41
CA ASP A 57 3.86 -14.02 -12.95
C ASP A 57 2.64 -14.11 -12.01
N PHE A 58 2.82 -13.84 -10.71
CA PHE A 58 1.74 -13.85 -9.72
C PHE A 58 1.01 -12.51 -9.73
N THR A 59 1.73 -11.39 -9.70
CA THR A 59 1.21 -10.02 -9.70
C THR A 59 0.50 -9.62 -10.99
N SER A 60 0.84 -10.22 -12.12
CA SER A 60 0.16 -9.99 -13.41
C SER A 60 -1.26 -10.58 -13.46
N ASN A 61 -1.57 -11.53 -12.57
CA ASN A 61 -2.87 -12.19 -12.46
C ASN A 61 -3.76 -11.62 -11.34
N LEU A 62 -3.28 -10.69 -10.51
CA LEU A 62 -4.10 -10.03 -9.49
C LEU A 62 -5.10 -9.06 -10.14
N LYS A 63 -6.39 -9.43 -10.14
CA LYS A 63 -7.50 -8.54 -10.49
C LYS A 63 -8.06 -7.90 -9.23
N TRP A 64 -7.95 -6.58 -9.13
CA TRP A 64 -8.43 -5.80 -7.97
C TRP A 64 -9.93 -5.49 -7.99
N GLU A 65 -10.70 -6.13 -8.87
CA GLU A 65 -12.14 -5.89 -9.05
C GLU A 65 -13.01 -6.59 -7.99
N GLU A 66 -12.44 -7.47 -7.16
CA GLU A 66 -13.18 -8.26 -6.16
C GLU A 66 -13.07 -7.70 -4.73
N VAL A 67 -12.97 -6.38 -4.59
CA VAL A 67 -13.20 -5.69 -3.30
C VAL A 67 -14.31 -4.65 -3.47
N GLU A 68 -15.34 -4.99 -4.23
CA GLU A 68 -16.59 -4.25 -4.18
C GLU A 68 -17.33 -4.60 -2.88
N ARG A 69 -17.60 -3.56 -2.07
CA ARG A 69 -18.57 -3.52 -0.95
C ARG A 69 -18.08 -3.95 0.43
N ILE A 70 -17.04 -3.30 0.96
CA ILE A 70 -17.12 -2.91 2.36
C ILE A 70 -18.09 -1.72 2.43
N ASN A 71 -19.39 -2.03 2.43
CA ASN A 71 -20.47 -1.05 2.57
C ASN A 71 -20.24 -0.27 3.88
N TYR A 72 -19.67 0.93 3.80
CA TYR A 72 -19.83 1.93 4.85
C TYR A 72 -21.31 2.33 4.85
N MET A 73 -22.05 1.82 5.82
CA MET A 73 -23.40 2.28 6.12
C MET A 73 -23.26 3.38 7.18
N PRO A 74 -23.43 4.67 6.83
CA PRO A 74 -23.53 5.69 7.86
C PRO A 74 -24.82 5.41 8.63
N GLU A 75 -24.72 5.08 9.92
CA GLU A 75 -25.88 5.14 10.80
C GLU A 75 -26.29 6.61 10.96
N SER A 76 -27.33 7.02 10.24
CA SER A 76 -28.11 8.21 10.56
C SER A 76 -29.56 7.80 10.58
N ASP A 77 -30.13 7.70 11.78
CA ASP A 77 -31.39 8.35 12.15
C ASP A 77 -31.63 8.16 13.66
N VAL A 78 -31.35 9.21 14.43
CA VAL A 78 -31.88 9.37 15.79
C VAL A 78 -33.32 9.89 15.62
N PRO A 79 -34.37 9.18 16.10
CA PRO A 79 -35.72 9.70 16.02
C PRO A 79 -35.93 10.79 17.08
N THR A 80 -36.32 11.99 16.64
CA THR A 80 -37.01 13.01 17.46
C THR A 80 -38.47 12.65 17.68
#